data_AF-A0A414SKJ5-F1
#
_entry.id   AF-A0A414SKJ5-F1
#
_cell.length_a   1.000
_cell.length_b   1.000
_cell.length_c   1.000
_cell.angle_alpha   90.00
_cell.angle_beta   90.00
_cell.angle_gamma   90.00
#
_symmetry.space_group_name_H-M   'P 1'
#
loop_
_entity.id
_entity.type
_entity.pdbx_description
1 polymer ?
#
loop_
_entity_poly.entity_id
_entity_poly.type
_entity_poly.pdbx_seq_one_letter_code
_entity_poly.pdbx_strand_id
1 'polypeptide(L)'
;MKKDNREIHIWLDDPPCIVNACTSYFCTRDLFDINEKIIHTTQTHFCSFRYHRRIFVHVNGGVHEIKIGETEGTNREIREGHNIEKMLFAGEFDWFRE
;
A
#
# COMPACT_ATOMS: atom_id res chain seq x y z
N MET A 1 -6.39 -8.70 15.76
CA MET A 1 -5.73 -9.35 14.60
C MET A 1 -4.23 -9.31 14.82
N LYS A 2 -3.53 -10.46 14.75
CA LYS A 2 -2.06 -10.45 14.71
C LYS A 2 -1.63 -9.75 13.42
N LYS A 3 -0.77 -8.73 13.55
CA LYS A 3 -0.08 -8.10 12.42
C LYS A 3 1.02 -9.05 11.97
N ASP A 4 0.62 -10.18 11.38
CA ASP A 4 1.54 -11.10 10.71
C ASP A 4 2.10 -10.43 9.45
N ASN A 5 3.11 -11.06 8.82
CA ASN A 5 3.84 -10.67 7.60
C ASN A 5 2.93 -10.47 6.36
N ARG A 6 1.88 -9.67 6.51
CA ARG A 6 0.93 -9.29 5.48
C ARG A 6 1.49 -8.13 4.69
N GLU A 7 1.23 -8.23 3.40
CA GLU A 7 1.67 -7.30 2.39
C GLU A 7 0.44 -6.78 1.66
N ILE A 8 0.42 -5.48 1.42
CA ILE A 8 -0.55 -4.89 0.52
C ILE A 8 0.19 -4.31 -0.68
N HIS A 9 -0.36 -4.54 -1.86
CA HIS A 9 0.05 -3.95 -3.12
C HIS A 9 -1.06 -3.02 -3.59
N ILE A 10 -0.78 -1.72 -3.53
CA ILE A 10 -1.64 -0.65 -4.01
C ILE A 10 -1.28 -0.36 -5.46
N TRP A 11 -2.21 -0.61 -6.37
CA TRP A 11 -2.06 -0.35 -7.79
C TRP A 11 -2.69 0.99 -8.16
N LEU A 12 -1.84 1.95 -8.55
CA LEU A 12 -2.26 3.22 -9.14
C LEU A 12 -2.24 3.17 -10.66
N ASP A 13 -1.35 2.34 -11.21
CA ASP A 13 -1.40 1.89 -12.59
C ASP A 13 -2.46 0.78 -12.77
N ASP A 14 -2.79 0.49 -14.02
CA ASP A 14 -3.62 -0.68 -14.35
C ASP A 14 -2.88 -1.97 -13.96
N PRO A 15 -3.44 -2.79 -13.05
CA PRO A 15 -2.80 -4.04 -12.64
C PRO A 15 -2.73 -5.01 -13.82
N PRO A 16 -1.64 -5.79 -13.97
CA PRO A 16 -1.54 -6.83 -14.99
C PRO A 16 -2.69 -7.84 -14.87
N CYS A 17 -3.20 -8.35 -16.00
CA CYS A 17 -4.35 -9.28 -16.01
C CYS A 17 -4.14 -10.57 -15.19
N ILE A 18 -2.89 -10.92 -14.88
CA ILE A 18 -2.53 -12.08 -14.04
C ILE A 18 -2.70 -11.80 -12.54
N VAL A 19 -2.83 -10.54 -12.14
CA VAL A 19 -3.01 -10.11 -10.76
C VAL A 19 -4.50 -9.93 -10.50
N ASN A 20 -5.04 -10.71 -9.56
CA ASN A 20 -6.42 -10.55 -9.12
C ASN A 20 -6.53 -9.38 -8.14
N ALA A 21 -6.44 -8.15 -8.65
CA ALA A 21 -6.52 -6.94 -7.85
C ALA A 21 -7.99 -6.60 -7.51
N CYS A 22 -8.29 -6.40 -6.23
CA CYS A 22 -9.59 -5.88 -5.81
C CYS A 22 -9.75 -4.41 -6.22
N THR A 23 -10.80 -4.11 -6.98
CA THR A 23 -11.10 -2.75 -7.46
C THR A 23 -12.16 -2.02 -6.63
N SER A 24 -12.65 -2.65 -5.56
CA SER A 24 -13.63 -2.07 -4.65
C SER A 24 -13.20 -2.15 -3.19
N TYR A 25 -13.72 -1.23 -2.39
CA TYR A 25 -13.47 -1.19 -0.94
C TYR A 25 -13.91 -2.50 -0.27
N PHE A 26 -15.12 -3.00 -0.58
CA PHE A 26 -15.68 -4.21 0.02
C PHE A 26 -14.84 -5.45 -0.31
N CYS A 27 -14.46 -5.63 -1.59
CA CYS A 27 -13.58 -6.73 -1.99
C CYS A 27 -12.27 -6.72 -1.19
N THR A 28 -11.65 -5.55 -1.05
CA THR A 28 -10.40 -5.41 -0.31
C THR A 28 -10.59 -5.70 1.18
N ARG A 29 -11.72 -5.26 1.75
CA ARG A 29 -12.08 -5.52 3.15
C ARG A 29 -12.29 -7.00 3.43
N ASP A 30 -12.99 -7.71 2.54
CA ASP A 30 -13.23 -9.15 2.65
C ASP A 30 -11.91 -9.93 2.67
N LEU A 31 -10.94 -9.56 1.82
CA LEU A 31 -9.60 -10.19 1.81
C LEU A 31 -8.89 -10.07 3.16
N PHE A 32 -9.00 -8.92 3.82
CA PHE A 32 -8.43 -8.78 5.16
C PHE A 32 -9.16 -9.61 6.21
N ASP A 33 -10.48 -9.80 6.07
CA ASP A 33 -11.32 -10.52 7.01
C ASP A 33 -11.10 -12.04 6.92
N ILE A 34 -10.84 -12.56 5.71
CA ILE A 34 -10.38 -13.94 5.49
C ILE A 34 -8.88 -14.14 5.77
N ASN A 35 -8.19 -13.08 6.22
CA ASN A 35 -6.78 -13.08 6.60
C ASN A 35 -5.82 -13.47 5.47
N GLU A 36 -6.12 -13.01 4.24
CA GLU A 36 -5.25 -13.15 3.07
C GLU A 36 -3.86 -12.55 3.35
N LYS A 37 -2.81 -13.21 2.86
CA LYS A 37 -1.41 -12.80 3.15
C LYS A 37 -0.95 -11.67 2.26
N ILE A 38 -1.29 -11.73 0.98
CA ILE A 38 -0.90 -10.76 -0.05
C ILE A 38 -2.17 -10.20 -0.67
N ILE A 39 -2.41 -8.92 -0.48
CA ILE A 39 -3.61 -8.25 -0.96
C ILE A 39 -3.21 -7.30 -2.09
N HIS A 40 -3.73 -7.52 -3.29
CA HIS A 40 -3.62 -6.58 -4.39
C HIS A 40 -4.92 -5.76 -4.48
N THR A 41 -4.81 -4.44 -4.53
CA THR A 41 -5.98 -3.56 -4.59
C THR A 41 -5.66 -2.25 -5.31
N THR A 42 -6.67 -1.62 -5.91
CA THR A 42 -6.58 -0.23 -6.40
C THR A 42 -7.04 0.80 -5.36
N GLN A 43 -7.45 0.34 -4.17
CA GLN A 43 -8.05 1.18 -3.14
C GLN A 43 -6.97 1.79 -2.23
N THR A 44 -6.56 3.02 -2.54
CA THR A 44 -5.50 3.76 -1.82
C THR A 44 -5.78 3.99 -0.34
N HIS A 45 -7.05 3.95 0.07
CA HIS A 45 -7.44 4.11 1.47
C HIS A 45 -6.85 3.04 2.39
N PHE A 46 -6.47 1.89 1.84
CA PHE A 46 -5.81 0.83 2.59
C PHE A 46 -4.29 1.01 2.69
N CYS A 47 -3.71 2.08 2.13
CA CYS A 47 -2.33 2.47 2.34
C CYS A 47 -2.12 2.93 3.80
N SER A 48 -2.04 1.97 4.74
CA SER A 48 -1.92 2.24 6.17
C SER A 48 -1.40 1.04 6.96
N PHE A 49 -0.55 1.27 7.97
CA PHE A 49 0.00 0.20 8.81
C PHE A 49 -0.99 -0.39 9.84
N ARG A 50 -2.30 -0.13 9.67
CA ARG A 50 -3.35 -0.65 10.57
C ARG A 50 -3.47 -2.18 10.47
N TYR A 51 -3.31 -2.74 9.28
CA TYR A 51 -3.62 -4.15 8.99
C TYR A 51 -2.42 -4.98 8.48
N HIS A 52 -1.34 -4.32 8.04
CA HIS A 52 -0.17 -4.92 7.41
C HIS A 52 1.09 -4.13 7.81
N ARG A 53 2.26 -4.70 7.56
CA ARG A 53 3.57 -4.10 7.92
C ARG A 53 4.37 -3.62 6.71
N ARG A 54 4.01 -4.06 5.51
CA ARG A 54 4.67 -3.72 4.25
C ARG A 54 3.63 -3.24 3.26
N ILE A 55 3.86 -2.06 2.70
CA ILE A 55 3.00 -1.45 1.69
C ILE A 55 3.85 -1.34 0.43
N PHE A 56 3.37 -1.90 -0.67
CA PHE A 56 3.97 -1.73 -1.99
C PHE A 56 3.04 -0.86 -2.83
N VAL A 57 3.60 0.18 -3.44
CA VAL A 57 2.86 1.07 -4.35
C VAL A 57 3.38 0.83 -5.77
N HIS A 58 2.47 0.47 -6.67
CA HIS A 58 2.74 0.32 -8.10
C HIS A 58 2.26 1.58 -8.82
N VAL A 59 3.21 2.34 -9.38
CA VAL A 59 2.95 3.61 -10.05
C VAL A 59 4.03 3.85 -11.10
N ASN A 60 3.65 4.40 -12.26
CA ASN A 60 4.56 4.71 -13.37
C ASN A 60 5.40 3.51 -13.83
N GLY A 61 4.87 2.29 -13.71
CA GLY A 61 5.58 1.05 -14.02
C GLY A 61 6.65 0.63 -13.00
N GLY A 62 6.81 1.38 -11.90
CA GLY A 62 7.70 1.08 -10.78
C GLY A 62 6.97 0.44 -9.60
N VAL A 63 7.74 -0.18 -8.68
CA VAL A 63 7.24 -0.74 -7.43
C VAL A 63 8.05 -0.17 -6.26
N HIS A 64 7.37 0.50 -5.34
CA HIS A 64 8.00 1.19 -4.21
C HIS A 64 7.50 0.64 -2.89
N GLU A 65 8.42 0.26 -1.99
CA GLU A 65 8.08 -0.24 -0.66
C GLU A 65 8.07 0.89 0.38
N ILE A 66 6.95 1.06 1.06
CA ILE A 66 6.81 1.92 2.24
C ILE A 66 6.80 1.03 3.49
N LYS A 67 7.74 1.27 4.40
CA LYS A 67 7.92 0.52 5.64
C LYS A 67 8.01 1.45 6.85
N ILE A 68 7.74 0.94 8.05
CA ILE A 68 7.92 1.71 9.28
C ILE A 68 9.41 1.97 9.51
N GLY A 69 9.74 3.18 9.96
CA GLY A 69 11.11 3.66 10.10
C GLY A 69 11.57 4.38 8.83
N GLU A 70 12.79 4.08 8.39
CA GLU A 70 13.37 4.65 7.18
C GLU A 70 12.71 4.04 5.94
N THR A 71 12.25 4.91 5.02
CA THR A 71 11.66 4.52 3.73
C THR A 71 12.35 5.30 2.61
N GLU A 72 12.66 4.61 1.53
CA GLU A 72 13.26 5.23 0.35
C GLU A 72 12.31 6.27 -0.28
N GLY A 73 12.89 7.37 -0.71
CA GLY A 73 12.16 8.45 -1.37
C GLY A 73 11.52 9.48 -0.43
N THR A 74 11.74 9.38 0.88
CA THR A 74 11.32 10.40 1.84
C THR A 74 12.37 10.62 2.93
N ASN A 75 12.55 11.85 3.38
CA ASN A 75 13.40 12.18 4.52
C ASN A 75 12.69 11.98 5.88
N ARG A 76 11.41 11.59 5.86
CA ARG A 76 10.61 11.43 7.08
C ARG A 76 10.69 10.00 7.59
N GLU A 77 10.90 9.86 8.90
CA GLU A 77 10.70 8.59 9.59
C GLU A 77 9.21 8.22 9.59
N ILE A 78 8.87 7.10 8.94
CA ILE A 78 7.50 6.61 8.81
C ILE A 78 7.06 5.95 10.11
N ARG A 79 5.89 6.34 10.62
CA ARG A 79 5.32 5.83 11.87
C ARG A 79 3.94 5.23 11.63
N GLU A 80 3.55 4.32 12.51
CA GLU A 80 2.30 3.57 12.36
C GLU A 80 1.04 4.46 12.29
N GLY A 81 1.04 5.60 12.98
CA GLY A 81 -0.07 6.56 12.98
C GLY A 81 -0.10 7.52 11.79
N HIS A 82 0.88 7.47 10.88
CA HIS A 82 0.89 8.34 9.71
C HIS A 82 -0.21 7.95 8.72
N ASN A 83 -0.85 8.97 8.14
CA ASN A 83 -1.77 8.80 7.04
C ASN A 83 -0.97 8.70 5.73
N ILE A 84 -0.57 7.48 5.38
CA ILE A 84 0.32 7.23 4.24
C ILE A 84 -0.36 7.62 2.92
N GLU A 85 -1.65 7.35 2.77
CA GLU A 85 -2.43 7.81 1.60
C GLU A 85 -2.31 9.32 1.39
N LYS A 86 -2.51 10.14 2.43
CA LYS A 86 -2.36 11.59 2.32
C LYS A 86 -0.92 12.02 2.04
N MET A 87 0.07 11.35 2.64
CA MET A 87 1.48 11.63 2.38
C MET A 87 1.85 11.34 0.92
N LEU A 88 1.33 10.24 0.37
CA LEU A 88 1.48 9.86 -1.02
C LEU A 88 0.98 10.97 -1.94
N PHE A 89 -0.29 11.36 -1.82
CA PHE A 89 -0.87 12.40 -2.66
C PHE A 89 -0.32 13.81 -2.40
N ALA A 90 0.26 14.08 -1.22
CA ALA A 90 0.98 15.31 -0.94
C ALA A 90 2.33 15.39 -1.69
N GLY A 91 2.81 14.29 -2.26
CA GLY A 91 4.13 14.20 -2.90
C GLY A 91 5.27 14.14 -1.88
N GLU A 92 5.04 13.53 -0.71
CA GLU A 92 6.09 13.31 0.30
C GLU A 92 7.16 12.32 -0.20
N PHE A 93 6.78 11.44 -1.13
CA PHE A 93 7.67 10.46 -1.75
C PHE A 93 8.12 10.98 -3.12
N ASP A 94 9.44 11.06 -3.35
CA ASP A 94 10.04 11.63 -4.57
C ASP A 94 9.61 10.89 -5.85
N TRP A 95 9.51 9.56 -5.78
CA TRP A 95 9.09 8.68 -6.86
C TRP A 95 7.60 8.81 -7.26
N PHE A 96 6.77 9.50 -6.48
CA PHE A 96 5.32 9.53 -6.72
C PHE A 96 4.89 10.46 -7.87
N ARG A 97 5.73 11.43 -8.26
CA ARG A 97 5.39 12.46 -9.27
C ARG A 97 6.19 12.36 -10.57
N GLU A 98 6.94 11.28 -10.75
CA GLU A 98 7.70 11.05 -11.98
C GLU A 98 6.80 10.73 -13.19
#